data_AF-A0A3D1AFA4-F1
#
_entry.id   AF-A0A3D1AFA4-F1
#
_cell.length_a   1.000
_cell.length_b   1.000
_cell.length_c   1.000
_cell.angle_alpha   90.00
_cell.angle_beta   90.00
_cell.angle_gamma   90.00
#
_symmetry.space_group_name_H-M   'P 1'
#
loop_
_entity.id
_entity.type
_entity.pdbx_description
1 polymer ?
#
loop_
_entity_poly.entity_id
_entity_poly.type
_entity_poly.pdbx_seq_one_letter_code
_entity_poly.pdbx_strand_id
1 'polypeptide(L)'
;TAGKYGYINTKGEEVIPCQYKEAFSFQKNYGFVEKEEKDSKGRYVFCFIDRENNIVKTIHSPYYRESVRAELNGNNARYYFNAPGGGRQGL
;
A
#
# COMPACT_ATOMS: atom_id res chain seq x y z
N THR A 1 -11.23 8.40 16.64
CA THR A 1 -11.27 7.68 15.35
C THR A 1 -10.06 8.12 14.57
N ALA A 2 -9.17 7.19 14.18
CA ALA A 2 -8.12 7.53 13.23
C ALA A 2 -8.78 7.79 11.86
N GLY A 3 -8.33 8.83 11.15
CA GLY A 3 -8.82 9.11 9.79
C GLY A 3 -8.45 7.97 8.84
N LYS A 4 -9.27 7.76 7.81
CA LYS A 4 -8.97 6.83 6.71
C LYS A 4 -8.59 7.62 5.46
N TYR A 5 -7.87 6.96 4.56
CA TYR A 5 -7.41 7.54 3.31
C TYR A 5 -8.13 6.93 2.11
N GLY A 6 -8.31 7.79 1.11
CA GLY A 6 -8.86 7.49 -0.20
C GLY A 6 -8.10 8.29 -1.26
N TYR A 7 -8.65 8.37 -2.46
CA TYR A 7 -8.03 9.08 -3.57
C TYR A 7 -9.03 9.98 -4.29
N ILE A 8 -8.54 11.15 -4.68
CA ILE A 8 -9.23 12.09 -5.55
C ILE A 8 -8.50 12.17 -6.89
N ASN A 9 -9.21 12.54 -7.95
CA ASN A 9 -8.59 12.87 -9.22
C ASN A 9 -8.09 14.33 -9.25
N THR A 10 -7.50 14.75 -10.36
CA THR A 10 -6.96 16.12 -10.53
C THR A 10 -8.02 17.22 -10.58
N LYS A 11 -9.30 16.85 -10.71
CA LYS A 11 -10.45 17.77 -10.61
C LYS A 11 -10.97 17.91 -9.18
N GLY A 12 -10.42 17.15 -8.23
CA GLY A 12 -10.89 17.12 -6.84
C GLY A 12 -12.08 16.19 -6.59
N GLU A 13 -12.43 15.33 -7.55
CA GLU A 13 -13.53 14.38 -7.38
C GLU A 13 -13.00 13.12 -6.68
N GLU A 14 -13.77 12.59 -5.71
CA GLU A 14 -13.47 11.29 -5.10
C GLU A 14 -13.57 10.17 -6.13
N VAL A 15 -12.48 9.41 -6.28
CA VAL A 15 -12.42 8.23 -7.16
C VAL A 15 -12.28 6.93 -6.37
N ILE A 16 -11.71 7.01 -5.17
CA ILE A 16 -11.62 5.89 -4.24
C ILE A 16 -12.00 6.40 -2.85
N PRO A 17 -13.07 5.88 -2.22
CA PRO A 17 -13.50 6.32 -0.90
C PRO A 17 -12.44 6.14 0.18
N CYS A 18 -12.54 6.92 1.25
CA CYS A 18 -11.68 6.82 2.42
C CYS A 18 -11.89 5.50 3.19
N GLN A 19 -11.23 4.44 2.74
CA GLN A 19 -11.39 3.08 3.27
C GLN A 19 -10.09 2.45 3.75
N TYR A 20 -8.95 3.03 3.39
CA TYR A 20 -7.63 2.51 3.74
C TYR A 20 -7.10 3.13 5.02
N LYS A 21 -6.33 2.35 5.77
CA LYS A 21 -5.66 2.84 6.98
C LYS A 21 -4.53 3.81 6.63
N GLU A 22 -3.82 3.51 5.56
CA GLU A 22 -2.78 4.37 4.96
C GLU A 22 -2.83 4.25 3.44
N ALA A 23 -2.53 5.33 2.73
CA ALA A 23 -2.50 5.37 1.27
C ALA A 23 -1.31 6.18 0.76
N PHE A 24 -0.59 5.65 -0.22
CA PHE A 24 0.57 6.30 -0.84
C PHE A 24 0.23 6.85 -2.22
N SER A 25 0.99 7.83 -2.69
CA SER A 25 0.82 8.41 -4.04
C SER A 25 0.86 7.32 -5.11
N PHE A 26 -0.06 7.42 -6.08
CA PHE A 26 -0.06 6.55 -7.25
C PHE A 26 1.25 6.70 -8.02
N GLN A 27 1.82 5.56 -8.42
CA GLN A 27 2.95 5.49 -9.33
C GLN A 27 2.52 4.78 -10.61
N LYS A 28 2.57 5.50 -11.74
CA LYS A 28 2.06 5.05 -13.05
C LYS A 28 0.54 4.75 -12.98
N ASN A 29 0.20 3.47 -12.81
CA ASN A 29 -1.17 2.97 -12.81
C ASN A 29 -1.60 2.37 -11.47
N TYR A 30 -0.70 2.31 -10.48
CA TYR A 30 -0.96 1.60 -9.23
C TYR A 30 -0.79 2.48 -8.01
N GLY A 31 -1.73 2.35 -7.08
CA GLY A 31 -1.64 2.84 -5.72
C GLY A 31 -1.08 1.76 -4.80
N PHE A 32 -0.38 2.17 -3.74
CA PHE A 32 0.04 1.26 -2.67
C PHE A 32 -0.69 1.69 -1.40
N VAL A 33 -1.33 0.75 -0.71
CA VAL A 33 -2.21 1.03 0.44
C VAL A 33 -2.02 0.02 1.56
N GLU A 34 -2.33 0.41 2.80
CA GLU A 34 -2.43 -0.48 3.96
C GLU A 34 -3.91 -0.71 4.32
N LYS A 35 -4.28 -1.97 4.55
CA LYS A 35 -5.59 -2.30 5.11
C LYS A 35 -5.60 -2.09 6.63
N GLU A 36 -6.77 -1.79 7.17
CA GLU A 36 -6.97 -1.69 8.62
C GLU A 36 -6.64 -3.01 9.33
N GLU A 37 -7.12 -4.11 8.74
CA GLU A 37 -7.00 -5.43 9.32
C GLU A 37 -5.64 -6.06 9.01
N LYS A 38 -5.04 -6.60 10.06
CA LYS A 38 -3.90 -7.51 9.96
C LYS A 38 -4.40 -8.89 9.50
N ASP A 39 -3.50 -9.68 8.93
CA ASP A 39 -3.85 -11.06 8.61
C ASP A 39 -3.95 -11.95 9.87
N SER A 40 -4.31 -13.22 9.68
CA SER A 40 -4.48 -14.20 10.77
C SER A 40 -3.21 -14.45 11.61
N LYS A 41 -2.05 -14.00 11.13
CA LYS A 41 -0.77 -14.10 11.84
C LYS A 41 -0.34 -12.75 12.44
N GLY A 42 -1.22 -11.75 12.44
CA GLY A 42 -0.94 -10.42 12.95
C GLY A 42 -0.01 -9.58 12.06
N ARG A 43 0.19 -9.97 10.79
CA ARG A 43 1.04 -9.25 9.84
C ARG A 43 0.27 -8.09 9.21
N TYR A 44 0.98 -7.00 8.92
CA TYR A 44 0.47 -5.88 8.14
C TYR A 44 0.11 -6.36 6.73
N VAL A 45 -1.03 -5.87 6.22
CA VAL A 45 -1.54 -6.23 4.89
C VAL A 45 -1.48 -5.00 4.01
N PHE A 46 -0.61 -5.06 3.01
CA PHE A 46 -0.49 -4.03 1.99
C PHE A 46 -1.05 -4.53 0.66
N CYS A 47 -1.57 -3.62 -0.15
CA CYS A 47 -2.06 -3.94 -1.48
C CYS A 47 -1.51 -2.96 -2.51
N PHE A 48 -1.19 -3.49 -3.70
CA PHE A 48 -1.24 -2.70 -4.92
C PHE A 48 -2.67 -2.69 -5.42
N ILE A 49 -3.21 -1.50 -5.65
CA ILE A 49 -4.52 -1.28 -6.26
C ILE A 49 -4.36 -0.58 -7.59
N ASP A 50 -5.26 -0.81 -8.53
CA ASP A 50 -5.37 0.02 -9.74
C ASP A 50 -6.21 1.29 -9.47
N ARG A 51 -6.50 2.05 -10.54
CA ARG A 51 -7.29 3.29 -10.45
C ARG A 51 -8.79 3.06 -10.20
N GLU A 52 -9.27 1.84 -10.37
CA GLU A 52 -10.65 1.43 -10.13
C GLU A 52 -10.80 0.76 -8.76
N ASN A 53 -9.75 0.80 -7.93
CA ASN A 53 -9.70 0.18 -6.61
C ASN A 53 -9.66 -1.35 -6.63
N ASN A 54 -9.33 -1.99 -7.75
CA ASN A 54 -9.14 -3.43 -7.80
C ASN A 54 -7.80 -3.81 -7.16
N ILE A 55 -7.78 -4.84 -6.33
CA ILE A 55 -6.55 -5.36 -5.74
C ILE A 55 -5.78 -6.16 -6.79
N VAL A 56 -4.62 -5.65 -7.18
CA VAL A 56 -3.73 -6.28 -8.17
C VAL A 56 -2.76 -7.24 -7.49
N LYS A 57 -2.27 -6.90 -6.29
CA LYS A 57 -1.35 -7.74 -5.52
C LYS A 57 -1.46 -7.46 -4.03
N THR A 58 -1.41 -8.50 -3.21
CA THR A 58 -1.41 -8.40 -1.74
C THR A 58 -0.06 -8.82 -1.19
N ILE A 59 0.41 -8.11 -0.16
CA ILE A 59 1.68 -8.30 0.51
C ILE A 59 1.43 -8.39 2.01
N HIS A 60 1.98 -9.43 2.64
CA HIS A 60 1.87 -9.67 4.08
C HIS A 60 3.25 -9.46 4.72
N SER A 61 3.36 -8.51 5.63
CA SER A 61 4.65 -8.15 6.25
C SER A 61 4.58 -8.20 7.77
N PRO A 62 5.55 -8.83 8.45
CA PRO A 62 5.68 -8.70 9.90
C PRO A 62 6.15 -7.31 10.34
N TYR A 63 6.66 -6.48 9.42
CA TYR A 63 7.27 -5.18 9.73
C TYR A 63 6.39 -4.01 9.28
N TYR A 64 6.33 -2.98 10.13
CA TYR A 64 5.76 -1.67 9.81
C TYR A 64 6.77 -0.82 9.03
N ARG A 65 6.29 0.18 8.26
CA ARG A 65 7.10 0.90 7.28
C ARG A 65 7.76 2.15 7.84
N GLU A 66 9.06 2.29 7.61
CA GLU A 66 9.73 3.57 7.38
C GLU A 66 10.34 3.52 5.97
N SER A 67 9.96 4.43 5.07
CA SER A 67 10.58 4.60 3.73
C SER A 67 10.43 3.48 2.66
N VAL A 68 9.21 3.04 2.27
CA VAL A 68 9.07 2.20 1.05
C VAL A 68 9.18 3.06 -0.23
N ARG A 69 9.83 2.50 -1.24
CA ARG A 69 9.54 2.76 -2.65
C ARG A 69 8.79 1.53 -3.17
N ALA A 70 7.51 1.68 -3.50
CA ALA A 70 6.64 0.58 -3.92
C ALA A 70 6.39 0.73 -5.41
N GLU A 71 6.94 -0.18 -6.21
CA GLU A 71 6.78 -0.18 -7.66
C GLU A 71 6.24 -1.53 -8.11
N LEU A 72 5.22 -1.51 -8.95
CA LEU A 72 4.76 -2.69 -9.68
C LEU A 72 5.04 -2.50 -11.17
N ASN A 73 5.88 -3.36 -11.75
CA ASN A 73 6.17 -3.42 -13.18
C ASN A 73 5.88 -4.84 -13.69
N GLY A 74 4.69 -5.04 -14.28
CA GLY A 74 4.19 -6.38 -14.61
C GLY A 74 3.97 -7.22 -13.34
N ASN A 75 4.53 -8.43 -13.29
CA ASN A 75 4.45 -9.31 -12.11
C ASN A 75 5.50 -8.96 -11.03
N ASN A 76 6.47 -8.12 -11.34
CA ASN A 76 7.56 -7.77 -10.42
C ASN A 76 7.14 -6.59 -9.54
N ALA A 77 7.06 -6.82 -8.24
CA ALA A 77 6.74 -5.80 -7.25
C ALA A 77 7.97 -5.57 -6.40
N ARG A 78 8.55 -4.37 -6.43
CA ARG A 78 9.62 -3.98 -5.50
C ARG A 78 9.02 -3.14 -4.40
N TYR A 79 9.23 -3.56 -3.17
CA TYR A 79 8.88 -2.82 -1.96
C TYR A 79 9.94 -3.12 -0.89
N TYR A 80 10.15 -2.18 0.03
CA TYR A 80 11.19 -2.26 1.04
C TYR A 80 10.60 -1.96 2.40
N PHE A 81 10.61 -2.93 3.30
CA PHE A 81 10.33 -2.67 4.70
C PHE A 81 11.66 -2.43 5.41
N ASN A 82 11.76 -1.34 6.18
CA ASN A 82 12.86 -1.21 7.12
C ASN A 82 12.64 -2.27 8.22
N ALA A 83 13.52 -3.26 8.27
CA ALA A 83 13.59 -4.15 9.42
C ALA A 83 14.24 -3.40 10.59
N PRO A 84 13.86 -3.68 11.86
CA PRO A 84 14.64 -3.25 13.01
C PRO A 84 16.08 -3.76 12.83
N GLY A 85 17.05 -2.84 12.69
CA GLY A 85 18.45 -3.18 12.38
C GLY A 85 19.00 -2.66 11.04
N GLY A 86 18.23 -1.87 10.27
CA GLY A 86 18.76 -1.07 9.15
C GLY A 86 18.99 -1.83 7.83
N GLY A 87 18.63 -3.10 7.76
CA GLY A 87 18.69 -3.88 6.52
C GLY A 87 17.47 -3.62 5.63
N ARG A 88 17.69 -3.19 4.38
CA ARG A 88 16.66 -3.18 3.34
C ARG A 88 16.41 -4.64 2.91
N GLN A 89 15.24 -5.19 3.23
CA GLN A 89 14.80 -6.45 2.64
C GLN A 89 13.78 -6.17 1.54
N GLY A 90 14.10 -6.62 0.32
CA GLY A 90 13.17 -6.68 -0.81
C GLY A 90 12.81 -8.14 -1.09
N LEU A 91 11.54 -8.36 -1.47
CA LEU A 91 11.03 -9.64 -1.97
C LEU A 91 10.68 -9.48 -3.45
#